data_AF-A0A9X1YDN6-F1
#
_entry.id   AF-A0A9X1YDN6-F1
#
_cell.length_a   1.000
_cell.length_b   1.000
_cell.length_c   1.000
_cell.angle_alpha   90.00
_cell.angle_beta   90.00
_cell.angle_gamma   90.00
#
_symmetry.space_group_name_H-M   'P 1'
#
loop_
_entity.id
_entity.type
_entity.pdbx_description
1 polymer ?
#
loop_
_entity_poly.entity_id
_entity_poly.type
_entity_poly.pdbx_seq_one_letter_code
_entity_poly.pdbx_strand_id
1 'polypeptide(L)' 'MPRDTTRPQKGSALLPACRLYVKTSAKGERYLMGRLGGLRVLIMPKRADDEGEHSHNLLLGEAGQRDGGESGR' A
#
# COMPACT_ATOMS: atom_id res chain seq x y z
N MET A 1 19.18 4.21 12.35
CA MET A 1 17.71 4.26 12.20
C MET A 1 17.12 2.94 12.70
N PRO A 2 16.45 2.89 13.86
CA PRO A 2 15.78 1.66 14.28
C PRO A 2 14.61 1.40 13.33
N ARG A 3 14.60 0.23 12.68
CA ARG A 3 13.42 -0.22 11.92
C ARG A 3 12.40 -0.67 12.95
N ASP A 4 11.30 0.06 13.06
CA ASP A 4 10.17 -0.33 13.89
C ASP A 4 9.51 -1.57 13.26
N THR A 5 10.01 -2.75 13.62
CA THR A 5 9.37 -4.02 13.27
C THR A 5 8.30 -4.28 14.32
N THR A 6 7.17 -3.59 14.21
CA THR A 6 5.97 -3.94 14.99
C THR A 6 5.56 -5.36 14.59
N ARG A 7 6.00 -6.35 15.37
CA ARG A 7 5.55 -7.73 15.24
C ARG A 7 4.06 -7.72 15.58
N PRO A 8 3.17 -8.25 14.73
CA PRO A 8 1.76 -8.34 15.10
C PRO A 8 1.65 -9.13 16.41
N GLN A 9 0.97 -8.55 17.40
CA GLN A 9 0.77 -9.19 18.70
C GLN A 9 0.05 -10.53 18.50
N LYS A 10 0.56 -11.56 19.17
CA LYS A 10 0.03 -12.92 19.19
C LYS A 10 -1.38 -12.84 19.84
N GLY A 11 -2.42 -12.70 19.02
CA GLY A 11 -3.80 -12.52 19.50
C GLY A 11 -4.74 -11.74 18.58
N SER A 12 -4.24 -11.00 17.57
CA SER A 12 -5.15 -10.43 16.57
C SER A 12 -5.51 -11.50 15.53
N ALA A 13 -6.80 -11.74 15.31
CA ALA A 13 -7.31 -12.59 14.23
C ALA A 13 -7.05 -12.01 12.82
N LEU A 14 -6.15 -11.04 12.70
CA LEU A 14 -5.88 -10.31 11.48
C LEU A 14 -4.79 -11.03 10.68
N LEU A 15 -5.15 -11.41 9.45
CA LEU A 15 -4.23 -11.96 8.49
C LEU A 15 -3.60 -10.82 7.67
N PRO A 16 -2.28 -10.85 7.41
CA PRO A 16 -1.66 -9.86 6.55
C PRO A 16 -2.19 -10.01 5.12
N ALA A 17 -2.91 -8.99 4.63
CA ALA A 17 -3.47 -9.00 3.29
C ALA A 17 -2.39 -8.82 2.20
N CYS A 18 -1.52 -7.83 2.35
CA CYS A 18 -0.41 -7.58 1.42
C CYS A 18 0.74 -6.83 2.08
N ARG A 19 1.88 -6.75 1.37
CA ARG A 19 2.99 -5.87 1.73
C ARG A 19 2.77 -4.49 1.08
N LEU A 20 2.96 -3.45 1.87
CA LEU A 20 2.85 -2.06 1.46
C LEU A 20 4.19 -1.35 1.56
N TYR A 21 4.44 -0.43 0.63
CA TYR A 21 5.65 0.37 0.53
C TYR A 21 5.28 1.85 0.50
N VAL A 22 6.07 2.68 1.19
CA VAL A 22 5.91 4.12 1.15
C VAL A 22 6.41 4.64 -0.19
N LYS A 23 5.61 5.50 -0.82
CA LYS A 23 5.99 6.29 -1.99
C LYS A 23 5.64 7.75 -1.77
N THR A 24 6.28 8.62 -2.52
CA THR A 24 6.02 10.05 -2.51
C THR A 24 5.46 10.44 -3.88
N SER A 25 4.34 11.15 -3.89
CA SER A 25 3.73 11.67 -5.11
C SER A 25 4.58 12.82 -5.69
N ALA A 26 4.33 13.19 -6.94
CA ALA A 26 4.97 14.35 -7.56
C ALA A 26 4.72 15.67 -6.78
N LYS A 27 3.65 15.73 -5.97
CA LYS A 27 3.31 16.88 -5.14
C LYS A 27 3.94 16.83 -3.73
N GLY A 28 4.78 15.84 -3.44
CA GLY A 28 5.45 15.68 -2.14
C GLY A 28 4.67 14.87 -1.11
N GLU A 29 3.41 14.53 -1.38
CA GLU A 29 2.58 13.75 -0.44
C GLU A 29 2.99 12.28 -0.38
N ARG A 30 3.11 11.75 0.85
CA ARG A 30 3.41 10.33 1.08
C ARG A 30 2.14 9.47 0.99
N TYR A 31 2.27 8.31 0.39
CA TYR A 31 1.19 7.33 0.28
C TYR A 31 1.75 5.90 0.34
N LEU A 32 0.90 4.92 0.59
CA LEU A 32 1.29 3.50 0.58
C LEU A 32 0.85 2.84 -0.71
N MET A 33 1.67 1.94 -1.23
CA MET A 33 1.37 1.14 -2.42
C MET A 33 1.77 -0.32 -2.22
N GLY A 34 0.97 -1.24 -2.74
CA GLY A 34 1.29 -2.67 -2.74
C GLY A 34 0.54 -3.45 -3.82
N ARG A 35 0.58 -4.78 -3.69
CA ARG A 35 -0.18 -5.70 -4.54
C ARG A 35 -0.94 -6.70 -3.70
N LEU A 36 -2.20 -6.91 -4.04
CA LEU A 36 -3.07 -7.92 -3.47
C LEU A 36 -3.57 -8.82 -4.63
N GLY A 37 -2.89 -9.95 -4.83
CA GLY A 37 -3.12 -10.78 -6.01
C GLY A 37 -2.90 -10.01 -7.32
N GLY A 38 -3.92 -10.00 -8.19
CA GLY A 38 -3.95 -9.24 -9.44
C GLY A 38 -4.29 -7.75 -9.31
N LEU A 39 -4.44 -7.24 -8.07
CA LEU A 39 -4.81 -5.85 -7.82
C LEU A 39 -3.61 -5.03 -7.32
N ARG A 40 -3.50 -3.82 -7.84
CA ARG A 40 -2.64 -2.77 -7.30
C ARG A 40 -3.43 -2.05 -6.22
N VAL A 41 -2.82 -1.95 -5.04
CA VAL A 41 -3.40 -1.27 -3.87
C VAL A 41 -2.70 0.05 -3.68
N LEU A 42 -3.45 1.14 -3.49
CA LEU A 42 -2.95 2.42 -3.03
C LEU A 42 -3.73 2.87 -1.78
N ILE A 43 -3.03 3.40 -0.78
CA ILE A 43 -3.63 4.04 0.39
C ILE A 43 -3.12 5.47 0.41
N MET A 44 -4.00 6.42 0.13
CA MET A 44 -3.68 7.86 0.10
C MET A 44 -4.31 8.57 1.31
N PRO A 45 -3.66 9.60 1.87
CA PRO A 45 -4.31 10.48 2.84
C PRO A 45 -5.61 11.04 2.27
N LYS A 46 -6.60 11.19 3.15
CA LYS A 46 -7.85 11.87 2.82
C LYS A 46 -7.56 13.33 2.41
N ARG A 47 -8.31 13.86 1.43
CA ARG A 47 -8.23 15.27 1.05
C ARG A 47 -9.05 16.14 2.02
N ALA A 48 -8.65 17.40 2.18
CA ALA A 48 -9.27 18.31 3.15
C ALA A 48 -10.77 18.56 2.88
N ASP A 49 -11.20 18.42 1.64
CA ASP A 49 -12.56 18.63 1.15
C ASP A 49 -13.40 17.35 1.05
N ASP A 50 -12.82 16.19 1.38
CA ASP A 50 -13.50 14.90 1.33
C ASP A 50 -14.41 14.75 2.58
N GLU A 51 -15.59 14.15 2.45
CA GLU A 51 -16.56 14.00 3.55
C GLU A 51 -16.26 12.77 4.42
N GLY A 52 -16.85 12.64 5.62
CA GLY A 52 -16.75 11.44 6.47
C GLY A 52 -15.55 11.36 7.43
N GLU A 53 -15.50 10.32 8.26
CA GLU A 53 -14.55 10.18 9.39
C GLU A 53 -13.28 9.38 9.05
N HIS A 54 -13.08 8.96 7.80
CA HIS A 54 -11.88 8.22 7.41
C HIS A 54 -10.64 9.12 7.37
N SER A 55 -9.47 8.53 7.61
CA SER A 55 -8.18 9.24 7.46
C SER A 55 -7.51 9.00 6.11
N HIS A 56 -7.88 7.93 5.41
CA HIS A 56 -7.25 7.49 4.18
C HIS A 56 -8.26 6.90 3.21
N ASN A 57 -7.97 7.07 1.92
CA ASN A 57 -8.68 6.44 0.83
C ASN A 57 -7.91 5.18 0.37
N LEU A 58 -8.58 4.03 0.40
CA LEU A 58 -8.09 2.78 -0.19
C LEU A 58 -8.56 2.69 -1.65
N LEU A 59 -7.62 2.61 -2.57
CA LEU A 59 -7.87 2.54 -4.00
C LEU A 59 -7.33 1.21 -4.55
N LEU A 60 -8.15 0.58 -5.38
CA LEU A 60 -7.81 -0.65 -6.08
C LEU A 60 -7.79 -0.37 -7.58
N GLY A 61 -6.84 -0.95 -8.28
CA GLY A 61 -6.84 -0.99 -9.73
C GLY A 61 -6.27 -2.31 -10.20
N GLU A 62 -6.51 -2.65 -11.45
CA GLU A 62 -5.86 -3.81 -12.05
C GLU A 62 -4.34 -3.61 -12.01
N ALA A 63 -3.66 -4.64 -11.53
CA ALA A 63 -2.22 -4.67 -11.58
C ALA A 63 -1.84 -5.26 -12.93
N GLY A 64 -1.28 -4.43 -13.81
CA GLY A 64 -0.67 -4.93 -15.04
C GLY A 64 0.21 -6.15 -14.74
N GLN A 65 0.11 -7.15 -15.62
CA GLN A 65 0.97 -8.32 -15.56
C GLN A 65 2.40 -7.80 -15.48
N ARG A 66 3.17 -8.27 -14.50
CA ARG A 66 4.60 -8.01 -14.55
C ARG A 66 5.06 -8.75 -15.78
N ASP A 67 5.40 -8.04 -16.85
CA ASP A 67 6.08 -8.63 -17.99
C ASP A 67 7.20 -9.47 -17.38
N GLY A 68 7.12 -10.78 -17.61
CA GLY A 68 8.11 -11.73 -17.12
C GLY A 68 9.44 -11.29 -17.72
N GLY A 69 10.22 -10.56 -16.93
CA GLY A 69 11.58 -10.22 -17.28
C GLY A 69 12.41 -11.49 -17.26
N GLU A 70 12.35 -12.23 -18.36
CA GLU A 70 13.52 -12.96 -18.84
C GLU A 70 14.55 -11.91 -19.25
N SER A 71 15.45 -11.64 -18.33
CA SER A 71 16.75 -10.98 -18.49
C SER A 71 17.51 -11.40 -17.24
N GLY A 72 18.49 -12.30 -17.26
CA GLY A 72 19.39 -12.67 -18.34
C GLY A 72 20.81 -12.52 -17.78
N ARG A 73 21.43 -13.66 -17.44
CA ARG A 73 22.77 -13.86 -16.84
C ARG A 73 22.94 -13.55 -15.36
#